data_AF-A0A3D2S808-F1
#
_entry.id   AF-A0A3D2S808-F1
#
_cell.length_a   1.000
_cell.length_b   1.000
_cell.length_c   1.000
_cell.angle_alpha   90.00
_cell.angle_beta   90.00
_cell.angle_gamma   90.00
#
_symmetry.space_group_name_H-M   'P 1'
#
loop_
_entity.id
_entity.type
_entity.pdbx_description
1 polymer ?
#
loop_
_entity_poly.entity_id
_entity_poly.type
_entity_poly.pdbx_seq_one_letter_code
_entity_poly.pdbx_strand_id
1 'polypeptide(L)' 'MDYFDTLQVPVQIFLDEKLLRQQYLRLSREVHPDFHTLKDEDSREQSLVSATAITNAYTCLKDF' A
#
# COMPACT_ATOMS: atom_id res chain seq x y z
N MET A 1 -6.29 -11.42 -1.06
CA MET A 1 -5.62 -10.60 -0.03
C MET A 1 -6.61 -9.54 0.38
N ASP A 2 -6.83 -9.43 1.69
CA ASP A 2 -7.76 -8.44 2.23
C ASP A 2 -7.12 -7.04 2.23
N TYR A 3 -7.92 -5.96 2.21
CA TYR A 3 -7.37 -4.60 2.19
C TYR A 3 -6.65 -4.27 3.51
N PHE A 4 -7.16 -4.82 4.62
CA PHE A 4 -6.54 -4.69 5.92
C PHE A 4 -5.16 -5.36 5.98
N ASP A 5 -5.03 -6.56 5.41
CA ASP A 5 -3.75 -7.27 5.27
C ASP A 5 -2.76 -6.50 4.39
N THR A 6 -3.24 -5.97 3.26
CA THR A 6 -2.42 -5.22 2.29
C THR A 6 -1.79 -3.97 2.93
N LEU A 7 -2.55 -3.30 3.80
CA LEU A 7 -2.08 -2.12 4.53
C LEU A 7 -1.46 -2.45 5.90
N GLN A 8 -1.39 -3.72 6.27
CA GLN A 8 -0.92 -4.17 7.58
C GLN A 8 -1.61 -3.42 8.72
N VAL A 9 -2.93 -3.30 8.62
CA VAL A 9 -3.80 -2.67 9.62
C VAL A 9 -4.75 -3.70 10.22
N PRO A 10 -5.13 -3.57 11.50
CA PRO A 10 -6.08 -4.46 12.11
C PRO A 10 -7.48 -4.32 11.48
N VAL A 11 -8.19 -5.44 11.30
CA VAL A 11 -9.58 -5.45 10.83
C VAL A 11 -10.47 -4.84 11.91
N GLN A 12 -10.94 -3.62 11.68
CA GLN A 12 -11.79 -2.88 12.62
C GLN A 12 -12.82 -2.05 11.85
N ILE A 13 -14.01 -1.88 12.43
CA ILE A 13 -15.08 -1.03 11.88
C ILE A 13 -14.70 0.45 12.02
N PHE A 14 -14.05 0.82 13.13
CA PHE A 14 -13.53 2.18 13.35
C PHE A 14 -12.02 2.16 13.15
N LEU A 15 -11.59 2.38 11.91
CA LEU A 15 -10.18 2.46 11.59
C LEU A 15 -9.63 3.86 11.90
N ASP A 16 -8.45 3.94 12.52
CA ASP A 16 -7.81 5.23 12.75
C ASP A 16 -7.23 5.75 11.42
N GLU A 17 -7.80 6.83 10.90
CA GLU A 17 -7.38 7.46 9.65
C GLU A 17 -5.88 7.86 9.67
N LYS A 18 -5.35 8.23 10.85
CA LYS A 18 -3.93 8.56 10.99
C LYS A 18 -3.06 7.31 10.82
N LEU A 19 -3.47 6.20 11.42
CA LEU A 19 -2.78 4.90 11.27
C LEU A 19 -2.84 4.45 9.80
N LEU A 20 -4.01 4.53 9.19
CA LEU A 20 -4.23 4.18 7.78
C LEU A 20 -3.30 4.98 6.86
N ARG A 21 -3.25 6.30 7.04
CA ARG A 21 -2.38 7.19 6.26
C ARG A 21 -0.89 6.93 6.50
N GLN A 22 -0.51 6.66 7.74
CA GLN A 22 0.88 6.34 8.10
C GLN A 22 1.33 5.05 7.41
N GLN A 23 0.52 4.00 7.44
CA GLN A 23 0.82 2.73 6.80
C GLN A 23 0.87 2.85 5.28
N TYR A 24 -0.08 3.58 4.68
CA TYR A 24 -0.06 3.90 3.26
C TYR A 24 1.25 4.59 2.84
N LEU A 25 1.67 5.64 3.57
CA LEU A 25 2.91 6.36 3.26
C LEU A 25 4.16 5.49 3.44
N ARG A 26 4.18 4.61 4.44
CA ARG A 26 5.27 3.67 4.68
C ARG A 26 5.40 2.67 3.53
N LEU A 27 4.31 1.99 3.22
CA LEU A 27 4.27 0.98 2.16
C LEU A 27 4.55 1.60 0.80
N SER A 28 3.92 2.74 0.46
CA SER A 28 4.18 3.45 -0.79
C SER A 28 5.64 3.88 -0.97
N ARG A 29 6.38 4.11 0.13
CA ARG A 29 7.83 4.36 0.09
C ARG A 29 8.62 3.07 -0.13
N GLU A 30 8.21 1.97 0.47
CA GLU A 30 8.86 0.66 0.28
C GLU A 30 8.72 0.15 -1.16
N VAL A 31 7.59 0.43 -1.80
CA VAL A 31 7.35 0.04 -3.20
C VAL A 31 7.87 1.08 -4.21
N HIS A 32 8.44 2.19 -3.75
CA HIS A 32 8.80 3.28 -4.65
C HIS A 32 9.87 2.83 -5.66
N PRO A 33 9.68 3.10 -6.97
CA PRO A 33 10.59 2.66 -8.02
C PRO A 33 12.02 3.16 -7.85
N ASP A 34 12.25 4.24 -7.07
CA ASP A 34 13.59 4.69 -6.68
C ASP A 34 14.44 3.59 -6.01
N PHE A 35 13.83 2.70 -5.22
CA PHE A 35 14.53 1.55 -4.61
C PHE A 35 14.75 0.39 -5.60
N HIS A 36 14.08 0.42 -6.75
CA HIS A 36 14.14 -0.61 -7.79
C HIS A 36 14.83 -0.11 -9.07
N THR A 37 15.45 1.07 -9.06
CA THR A 37 16.16 1.69 -10.20
C THR A 37 17.29 0.84 -10.79
N LEU A 38 17.75 -0.19 -10.07
CA LEU A 38 18.79 -1.15 -10.50
C LEU A 38 18.24 -2.55 -10.81
N LYS A 39 16.93 -2.78 -10.75
CA LYS A 39 16.32 -4.11 -10.95
C LYS A 39 15.49 -4.15 -12.24
N ASP A 40 15.57 -5.29 -12.92
CA ASP A 40 14.87 -5.68 -14.14
C ASP A 40 13.43 -5.16 -14.29
N GLU A 41 12.97 -5.06 -15.55
CA GLU A 41 11.61 -4.68 -15.96
C GLU A 41 10.52 -5.36 -15.10
N ASP A 42 10.71 -6.64 -14.80
CA ASP A 42 9.82 -7.48 -13.97
C ASP A 42 9.65 -6.94 -12.53
N SER A 43 10.72 -6.39 -11.94
CA SER A 43 10.64 -5.72 -10.62
C SER A 43 9.84 -4.43 -10.69
N ARG A 44 9.89 -3.71 -11.81
CA ARG A 44 9.14 -2.46 -11.99
C ARG A 44 7.64 -2.73 -12.14
N GLU A 45 7.28 -3.80 -12.85
CA GLU A 45 5.90 -4.26 -12.97
C GLU A 45 5.34 -4.73 -11.62
N GLN A 46 6.11 -5.50 -10.85
CA GLN A 46 5.71 -5.91 -9.50
C GLN A 46 5.54 -4.72 -8.54
N SER A 47 6.43 -3.73 -8.63
CA SER A 47 6.30 -2.49 -7.86
C SER A 47 5.03 -1.72 -8.24
N LEU A 48 4.70 -1.62 -9.52
CA LEU A 48 3.46 -0.99 -9.97
C LEU A 48 2.23 -1.71 -9.45
N VAL A 49 2.17 -3.04 -9.58
CA VAL A 49 1.05 -3.85 -9.09
C VAL A 49 0.86 -3.66 -7.58
N SER A 50 1.95 -3.66 -6.82
CA SER A 50 1.93 -3.46 -5.38
C SER A 50 1.49 -2.04 -5.00
N ALA A 51 1.97 -1.02 -5.69
CA ALA A 51 1.55 0.37 -5.49
C ALA A 51 0.06 0.58 -5.80
N THR A 52 -0.45 -0.04 -6.86
CA THR A 52 -1.88 -0.04 -7.19
C THR A 52 -2.71 -0.71 -6.10
N ALA A 53 -2.27 -1.87 -5.59
CA ALA A 53 -2.97 -2.57 -4.51
C ALA A 53 -3.07 -1.73 -3.23
N ILE A 54 -1.95 -1.10 -2.81
CA ILE A 54 -1.89 -0.22 -1.64
C ILE A 54 -2.81 1.00 -1.80
N THR A 55 -2.81 1.62 -2.98
CA THR A 55 -3.64 2.80 -3.28
C THR A 55 -5.13 2.47 -3.27
N ASN A 56 -5.50 1.32 -3.86
CA ASN A 56 -6.88 0.84 -3.86
C ASN A 56 -7.36 0.52 -2.44
N ALA A 57 -6.54 -0.17 -1.65
CA ALA A 57 -6.84 -0.48 -0.26
C ALA A 57 -7.04 0.79 0.58
N TYR A 58 -6.16 1.79 0.42
CA TYR A 58 -6.27 3.06 1.13
C TYR A 58 -7.54 3.81 0.75
N THR A 59 -7.82 3.94 -0.55
CA THR A 59 -9.01 4.63 -1.04
C THR A 59 -10.30 3.98 -0.53
N CYS A 60 -10.33 2.64 -0.49
CA CYS A 60 -11.51 1.91 -0.04
C CYS A 60 -11.71 2.03 1.48
N LEU A 61 -10.65 1.90 2.28
CA LEU A 61 -10.74 1.99 3.75
C LEU A 61 -10.90 3.42 4.28
N LYS A 62 -10.52 4.44 3.52
CA LYS A 62 -10.66 5.85 3.92
C LYS A 62 -12.09 6.37 3.77
N ASP A 63 -12.92 5.71 2.96
CA ASP A 63 -14.30 6.12 2.69
C ASP A 63 -15.32 5.41 3.59
N PHE A 64 -14.87 4.40 4.35
CA PHE A 64 -15.63 3.67 5.37
C PHE A 64 -15.57 4.37 6.73
#